data_AF-A0A0C6P4K9-F1
#
_entry.id   AF-A0A0C6P4K9-F1
#
_cell.length_a   1.000
_cell.length_b   1.000
_cell.length_c   1.000
_cell.angle_alpha   90.00
_cell.angle_beta   90.00
_cell.angle_gamma   90.00
#
_symmetry.space_group_name_H-M   'P 1'
#
loop_
_entity.id
_entity.type
_entity.pdbx_description
1 polymer ?
#
loop_
_entity_poly.entity_id
_entity_poly.type
_entity_poly.pdbx_seq_one_letter_code
_entity_poly.pdbx_strand_id
1 'polypeptide(L)'
;MASTEHSFSAGFGSPAAAPAALRGRGAVTNVSHRFQQADRVRVDDGWANPDYTAGSDAAALPPVADALGQGGRRAIPIAVEGADASPNTCAQAPAPRTIVQAEEARKMLSRNDSPDIPFDVAANPYRGCEHGCVYCYARPTHAYLGYSPGLDFETRLVAKANAVAALRAELARPGYRASPINIGSATDAYQPIERTWRLTRGMLELLLQTRHPLTVVTKNALVERDLDLLQDLARQKLVTVFVSITTLDAAMARTLEPRASAPYRRLQTVRTLAQAGVPVGVLVAPVIPFINDESLEHVLQEASAAGACYASYTVLRLPWEVKEVFETWLQAHFPDRAQRVLHRIEDLRNGRRNDTAFGSRMRGTGIWADLLRQRFALATRKLGLNRHRPELDTHRFVPPLESGLPPARGRREARAQPGQLALF
;
A
#
# COMPACT_ATOMS: atom_id res chain seq x y z
N MET A 1 63.87 -25.28 -21.80
CA MET A 1 64.04 -24.07 -22.64
C MET A 1 63.16 -24.20 -23.86
N ALA A 2 62.05 -23.48 -23.91
CA ALA A 2 61.39 -22.94 -25.10
C ALA A 2 60.13 -22.22 -24.62
N SER A 3 60.27 -20.90 -24.45
CA SER A 3 59.17 -19.97 -24.18
C SER A 3 58.42 -19.74 -25.50
N THR A 4 57.12 -19.96 -25.52
CA THR A 4 56.25 -19.53 -26.61
C THR A 4 55.35 -18.41 -26.10
N GLU A 5 55.67 -17.20 -26.53
CA GLU A 5 54.84 -16.01 -26.36
C GLU A 5 53.61 -16.09 -27.27
N HIS A 6 52.42 -16.00 -26.68
CA HIS A 6 51.20 -15.67 -27.40
C HIS A 6 50.66 -14.34 -26.86
N SER A 7 50.92 -13.28 -27.61
CA SER A 7 50.34 -11.95 -27.40
C SER A 7 48.84 -11.98 -27.72
N PHE A 8 48.00 -11.79 -26.70
CA PHE A 8 46.58 -11.50 -26.89
C PHE A 8 46.39 -9.99 -27.05
N SER A 9 45.92 -9.57 -28.23
CA SER A 9 45.42 -8.22 -28.49
C SER A 9 44.10 -8.04 -27.73
N ALA A 10 44.09 -7.15 -26.73
CA ALA A 10 42.87 -6.73 -26.05
C ALA A 10 42.08 -5.79 -26.98
N GLY A 11 41.09 -6.34 -27.68
CA GLY A 11 40.11 -5.54 -28.41
C GLY A 11 39.32 -4.66 -27.44
N PHE A 12 39.38 -3.35 -27.64
CA PHE A 12 38.47 -2.37 -27.03
C PHE A 12 37.06 -2.55 -27.60
N GLY A 13 36.34 -3.57 -27.11
CA GLY A 13 34.89 -3.65 -27.25
C GLY A 13 34.24 -2.98 -26.05
N SER A 14 33.68 -1.78 -26.24
CA SER A 14 32.74 -1.20 -25.28
C SER A 14 31.68 -2.25 -24.91
N PRO A 15 31.41 -2.50 -23.62
CA PRO A 15 30.26 -3.31 -23.27
C PRO A 15 29.02 -2.60 -23.79
N ALA A 16 28.28 -3.26 -24.69
CA ALA A 16 26.98 -2.80 -25.12
C ALA A 16 26.17 -2.45 -23.86
N ALA A 17 25.71 -1.20 -23.77
CA ALA A 17 24.94 -0.73 -22.64
C ALA A 17 23.75 -1.66 -22.41
N ALA A 18 23.76 -2.36 -21.27
CA ALA A 18 22.60 -3.14 -20.85
C ALA A 18 21.39 -2.20 -20.80
N PRO A 19 20.23 -2.57 -21.38
CA PRO A 19 19.04 -1.75 -21.25
C PRO A 19 18.73 -1.56 -19.76
N ALA A 20 18.57 -0.30 -19.34
CA ALA A 20 18.33 0.06 -17.95
C ALA A 20 17.01 -0.58 -17.46
N ALA A 21 17.13 -1.61 -16.63
CA ALA A 21 15.98 -2.30 -16.07
C ALA A 21 15.29 -1.43 -15.01
N LEU A 22 14.26 -0.68 -15.42
CA LEU A 22 13.37 0.01 -14.48
C LEU A 22 12.42 -1.00 -13.83
N ARG A 23 12.72 -1.45 -12.60
CA ARG A 23 11.89 -2.42 -11.86
C ARG A 23 11.26 -1.82 -10.60
N GLY A 24 10.43 -0.80 -10.76
CA GLY A 24 9.72 -0.15 -9.66
C GLY A 24 10.39 1.15 -9.22
N ARG A 25 9.62 2.06 -8.64
CA ARG A 25 10.05 3.34 -8.05
C ARG A 25 11.05 3.16 -6.90
N GLY A 26 11.07 1.98 -6.28
CA GLY A 26 12.04 1.57 -5.27
C GLY A 26 13.26 0.81 -5.82
N ALA A 27 13.26 0.41 -7.10
CA ALA A 27 14.42 -0.21 -7.72
C ALA A 27 15.24 0.81 -8.51
N VAL A 28 16.48 0.96 -8.06
CA VAL A 28 17.64 1.52 -8.76
C VAL A 28 17.35 2.78 -9.59
N THR A 29 17.12 3.90 -8.92
CA THR A 29 17.44 5.23 -9.50
C THR A 29 18.56 5.95 -8.76
N ASN A 30 19.11 5.39 -7.68
CA ASN A 30 20.34 5.91 -7.08
C ASN A 30 21.04 4.86 -6.21
N VAL A 31 22.18 4.33 -6.65
CA VAL A 31 23.08 3.58 -5.77
C VAL A 31 23.89 4.61 -4.98
N SER A 32 23.51 4.84 -3.73
CA SER A 32 24.30 5.71 -2.84
C SER A 32 25.59 4.99 -2.48
N HIS A 33 26.75 5.62 -2.69
CA HIS A 33 28.06 5.03 -2.36
C HIS A 33 28.76 5.83 -1.26
N ARG A 34 29.68 5.18 -0.51
CA ARG A 34 30.25 5.70 0.76
C ARG A 34 30.99 7.05 0.67
N PHE A 35 31.30 7.52 -0.53
CA PHE A 35 32.01 8.78 -0.78
C PHE A 35 31.09 9.91 -1.24
N GLN A 36 29.78 9.65 -1.35
CA GLN A 36 28.81 10.67 -1.72
C GLN A 36 28.65 11.65 -0.56
N GLN A 37 29.00 12.92 -0.77
CA GLN A 37 28.72 13.99 0.19
C GLN A 37 27.22 14.03 0.45
N ALA A 38 26.86 14.12 1.74
CA ALA A 38 25.47 14.20 2.16
C ALA A 38 24.90 15.55 1.75
N ASP A 39 24.42 15.66 0.52
CA ASP A 39 23.58 16.77 0.10
C ASP A 39 22.31 16.71 0.95
N ARG A 40 22.11 17.73 1.78
CA ARG A 40 20.85 17.96 2.47
C ARG A 40 19.81 18.36 1.42
N VAL A 41 19.21 17.37 0.78
CA VAL A 41 18.01 17.56 -0.03
C VAL A 41 16.92 18.10 0.89
N ARG A 42 16.39 19.29 0.59
CA ARG A 42 15.16 19.79 1.22
C ARG A 42 14.08 18.73 1.00
N VAL A 43 13.61 18.15 2.11
CA VAL A 43 12.66 17.03 2.10
C VAL A 43 11.28 17.58 1.74
N ASP A 44 10.83 17.29 0.52
CA ASP A 44 9.42 17.20 0.17
C ASP A 44 8.94 15.82 0.64
N ASP A 45 7.94 15.80 1.52
CA ASP A 45 7.32 14.55 1.96
C ASP A 45 6.52 13.87 0.84
N GLY A 46 6.39 14.52 -0.33
CA GLY A 46 5.56 14.10 -1.45
C GLY A 46 4.08 14.40 -1.21
N TRP A 47 3.76 15.29 -0.27
CA TRP A 47 2.39 15.70 0.08
C TRP A 47 2.07 17.15 -0.31
N ALA A 48 3.06 17.94 -0.74
CA ALA A 48 2.85 19.30 -1.25
C ALA A 48 3.30 19.43 -2.71
N ASN A 49 2.42 19.08 -3.66
CA ASN A 49 2.61 19.50 -5.05
C ASN A 49 1.25 19.86 -5.70
N PRO A 50 1.05 21.09 -6.22
CA PRO A 50 -0.18 21.52 -6.90
C PRO A 50 -0.40 20.89 -8.29
N ASP A 51 0.60 20.20 -8.86
CA ASP A 51 0.59 19.76 -10.26
C ASP A 51 -0.14 18.43 -10.51
N TYR A 52 -1.31 18.23 -9.87
CA TYR A 52 -2.32 17.32 -10.39
C TYR A 52 -3.09 18.05 -11.49
N THR A 53 -2.60 17.99 -12.73
CA THR A 53 -3.41 18.35 -13.89
C THR A 53 -4.51 17.31 -14.06
N ALA A 54 -5.67 17.55 -13.44
CA ALA A 54 -6.92 16.96 -13.89
C ALA A 54 -7.07 17.29 -15.38
N GLY A 55 -7.20 16.27 -16.22
CA GLY A 55 -7.52 16.46 -17.64
C GLY A 55 -8.80 17.28 -17.74
N SER A 56 -8.67 18.48 -18.28
CA SER A 56 -9.76 19.39 -18.56
C SER A 56 -10.54 18.87 -19.76
N ASP A 57 -11.64 18.17 -19.51
CA ASP A 57 -12.78 18.10 -20.41
C ASP A 57 -14.06 18.10 -19.54
N ALA A 58 -14.34 19.28 -18.99
CA ALA A 58 -15.66 19.62 -18.45
C ALA A 58 -16.12 20.88 -19.18
N ALA A 59 -17.05 20.67 -20.11
CA ALA A 59 -17.63 21.71 -20.94
C ALA A 59 -18.41 22.74 -20.10
N ALA A 60 -18.08 24.01 -20.35
CA ALA A 60 -18.89 25.24 -20.39
C ALA A 60 -19.95 25.54 -19.30
N LEU A 61 -19.84 26.75 -18.72
CA LEU A 61 -20.89 27.80 -18.57
C LEU A 61 -20.24 29.13 -18.04
N PRO A 62 -20.86 30.33 -18.18
CA PRO A 62 -20.31 31.48 -18.94
C PRO A 62 -19.80 32.67 -18.06
N PRO A 63 -19.29 33.78 -18.65
CA PRO A 63 -18.39 34.71 -17.96
C PRO A 63 -19.10 35.92 -17.32
N VAL A 64 -18.42 36.54 -16.35
CA VAL A 64 -18.77 37.88 -15.86
C VAL A 64 -17.50 38.74 -15.92
N ALA A 65 -17.62 39.92 -16.53
CA ALA A 65 -16.54 40.82 -16.90
C ALA A 65 -16.29 41.94 -15.87
N ASP A 66 -15.10 42.54 -16.04
CA ASP A 66 -14.63 43.89 -15.65
C ASP A 66 -14.37 44.20 -14.16
N ALA A 67 -13.38 45.01 -13.76
CA ALA A 67 -12.17 45.61 -14.35
C ALA A 67 -11.39 46.33 -13.21
N LEU A 68 -10.18 46.83 -13.52
CA LEU A 68 -9.34 47.84 -12.80
C LEU A 68 -8.50 47.31 -11.60
N GLY A 69 -7.21 47.61 -11.40
CA GLY A 69 -6.22 48.40 -12.15
C GLY A 69 -4.88 48.52 -11.36
N GLN A 70 -3.78 48.61 -12.13
CA GLN A 70 -2.53 49.38 -11.93
C GLN A 70 -1.49 49.10 -10.80
N GLY A 71 -0.23 49.03 -11.25
CA GLY A 71 1.01 49.41 -10.53
C GLY A 71 1.88 48.21 -10.09
N GLY A 72 3.05 47.90 -10.61
CA GLY A 72 4.08 48.71 -11.27
C GLY A 72 5.33 48.79 -10.37
N ARG A 73 6.31 47.87 -10.55
CA ARG A 73 7.73 48.10 -10.22
C ARG A 73 8.61 47.03 -10.88
N ARG A 74 9.36 47.46 -11.90
CA ARG A 74 10.40 46.70 -12.61
C ARG A 74 11.64 46.59 -11.72
N ALA A 75 12.21 45.40 -11.62
CA ALA A 75 13.61 45.18 -11.22
C ALA A 75 14.33 44.40 -12.34
N ILE A 76 15.53 44.88 -12.65
CA ILE A 76 16.39 44.56 -13.79
C ILE A 76 17.01 43.17 -13.62
N PRO A 77 17.12 42.33 -14.67
CA PRO A 77 17.83 41.06 -14.55
C PRO A 77 19.34 41.31 -14.58
N ILE A 78 20.04 40.87 -13.53
CA ILE A 78 21.50 40.73 -13.56
C ILE A 78 21.78 39.37 -14.20
N ALA A 79 22.25 39.40 -15.44
CA ALA A 79 22.86 38.24 -16.08
C ALA A 79 24.19 37.96 -15.37
N VAL A 80 24.32 36.78 -14.77
CA VAL A 80 25.62 36.20 -14.42
C VAL A 80 25.84 35.04 -15.37
N GLU A 81 26.55 35.33 -16.47
CA GLU A 81 27.19 34.32 -17.29
C GLU A 81 28.39 33.76 -16.53
N GLY A 82 28.54 32.44 -16.55
CA GLY A 82 29.75 31.74 -16.09
C GLY A 82 29.62 31.08 -14.71
N ALA A 83 28.97 29.92 -14.68
CA ALA A 83 29.25 28.90 -13.67
C ALA A 83 29.44 27.56 -14.40
N ASP A 84 30.64 27.04 -14.28
CA ASP A 84 31.15 25.82 -14.88
C ASP A 84 30.14 24.67 -14.86
N ALA A 85 29.91 24.08 -16.03
CA ALA A 85 29.19 22.82 -16.16
C ALA A 85 30.00 21.73 -15.45
N SER A 86 29.65 21.47 -14.19
CA SER A 86 30.15 20.30 -13.46
C SER A 86 29.67 19.04 -14.19
N PRO A 87 30.54 18.06 -14.54
CA PRO A 87 30.15 16.89 -15.32
C PRO A 87 29.23 15.89 -14.59
N ASN A 88 28.75 16.22 -13.39
CA ASN A 88 28.15 15.27 -12.44
C ASN A 88 26.66 15.47 -12.16
N THR A 89 25.92 16.20 -12.99
CA THR A 89 24.45 16.09 -13.00
C THR A 89 24.03 14.91 -13.88
N CYS A 90 24.07 13.71 -13.31
CA CYS A 90 23.38 12.57 -13.89
C CYS A 90 21.89 12.91 -13.87
N ALA A 91 21.34 13.30 -15.03
CA ALA A 91 19.93 13.65 -15.17
C ALA A 91 19.08 12.47 -14.66
N GLN A 92 18.49 12.63 -13.48
CA GLN A 92 17.59 11.62 -12.92
C GLN A 92 16.39 11.50 -13.87
N ALA A 93 16.14 10.29 -14.39
CA ALA A 93 14.96 10.04 -15.18
C ALA A 93 13.71 10.48 -14.40
N PRO A 94 12.76 11.18 -15.03
CA PRO A 94 11.57 11.65 -14.35
C PRO A 94 10.84 10.47 -13.71
N ALA A 95 10.42 10.64 -12.44
CA ALA A 95 9.69 9.61 -11.74
C ALA A 95 8.45 9.20 -12.58
N PRO A 96 8.16 7.88 -12.71
CA PRO A 96 7.08 7.44 -13.59
C PRO A 96 5.75 8.07 -13.13
N ARG A 97 4.85 8.41 -14.05
CA ARG A 97 3.53 8.96 -13.66
C ARG A 97 2.58 7.82 -13.27
N THR A 98 1.72 8.05 -12.27
CA THR A 98 0.63 7.12 -11.96
C THR A 98 -0.53 7.41 -12.90
N ILE A 99 -1.03 6.37 -13.57
CA ILE A 99 -2.24 6.36 -14.39
C ILE A 99 -3.30 5.59 -13.62
N VAL A 100 -4.51 6.14 -13.53
CA VAL A 100 -5.64 5.50 -12.83
C VAL A 100 -6.77 5.29 -13.82
N GLN A 101 -7.20 4.05 -13.97
CA GLN A 101 -8.37 3.68 -14.76
C GLN A 101 -9.59 3.49 -13.84
N ALA A 102 -10.73 4.05 -14.22
CA ALA A 102 -12.00 3.79 -13.56
C ALA A 102 -12.56 2.42 -14.00
N GLU A 103 -13.06 1.63 -13.04
CA GLU A 103 -13.80 0.38 -13.30
C GLU A 103 -15.12 0.36 -12.51
N GLU A 104 -16.16 -0.18 -13.13
CA GLU A 104 -17.42 -0.53 -12.49
C GLU A 104 -17.31 -1.92 -11.85
N ALA A 105 -17.16 -1.96 -10.53
CA ALA A 105 -17.05 -3.21 -9.79
C ALA A 105 -18.41 -3.93 -9.73
N ARG A 106 -18.42 -5.22 -10.09
CA ARG A 106 -19.59 -6.09 -9.91
C ARG A 106 -19.83 -6.47 -8.44
N LYS A 107 -18.74 -6.57 -7.67
CA LYS A 107 -18.73 -6.88 -6.23
C LYS A 107 -17.62 -6.08 -5.56
N MET A 108 -17.91 -5.61 -4.37
CA MET A 108 -16.98 -4.90 -3.50
C MET A 108 -16.40 -5.82 -2.42
N LEU A 109 -17.19 -6.78 -1.92
CA LEU A 109 -16.79 -7.73 -0.89
C LEU A 109 -16.12 -8.97 -1.47
N SER A 110 -14.92 -9.27 -0.97
CA SER A 110 -14.20 -10.53 -1.20
C SER A 110 -14.15 -11.33 0.09
N ARG A 111 -14.30 -12.66 -0.01
CA ARG A 111 -14.25 -13.58 1.12
C ARG A 111 -13.02 -14.47 1.08
N ASN A 112 -12.56 -14.90 2.26
CA ASN A 112 -11.46 -15.84 2.42
C ASN A 112 -11.75 -16.79 3.61
N ASP A 113 -11.10 -17.93 3.60
CA ASP A 113 -11.22 -19.02 4.59
C ASP A 113 -9.90 -19.25 5.36
N SER A 114 -9.00 -18.27 5.35
CA SER A 114 -7.67 -18.47 5.89
C SER A 114 -7.66 -18.42 7.42
N PRO A 115 -7.09 -19.42 8.10
CA PRO A 115 -6.97 -19.42 9.56
C PRO A 115 -5.87 -18.46 10.08
N ASP A 116 -5.06 -17.87 9.19
CA ASP A 116 -3.92 -17.02 9.56
C ASP A 116 -4.28 -15.55 9.76
N ILE A 117 -5.42 -15.12 9.22
CA ILE A 117 -5.89 -13.74 9.32
C ILE A 117 -7.21 -13.70 10.08
N PRO A 118 -7.45 -12.67 10.89
CA PRO A 118 -8.55 -12.71 11.82
C PRO A 118 -9.81 -12.03 11.26
N PHE A 119 -10.00 -12.11 9.94
CA PHE A 119 -11.14 -11.59 9.20
C PHE A 119 -11.45 -12.50 8.01
N ASP A 120 -12.73 -12.65 7.69
CA ASP A 120 -13.22 -13.47 6.59
C ASP A 120 -13.62 -12.62 5.37
N VAL A 121 -13.96 -11.34 5.57
CA VAL A 121 -14.40 -10.40 4.52
C VAL A 121 -13.42 -9.23 4.39
N ALA A 122 -13.11 -8.88 3.15
CA ALA A 122 -12.34 -7.69 2.83
C ALA A 122 -12.95 -6.87 1.68
N ALA A 123 -12.67 -5.57 1.68
CA ALA A 123 -13.03 -4.64 0.63
C ALA A 123 -11.82 -3.78 0.25
N ASN A 124 -11.52 -3.71 -1.05
CA ASN A 124 -10.37 -2.98 -1.58
C ASN A 124 -10.85 -2.00 -2.67
N PRO A 125 -10.89 -0.68 -2.41
CA PRO A 125 -11.42 0.31 -3.35
C PRO A 125 -10.57 0.44 -4.62
N TYR A 126 -9.31 0.05 -4.53
CA TYR A 126 -8.35 0.09 -5.64
C TYR A 126 -7.83 -1.31 -5.99
N ARG A 127 -7.22 -1.44 -7.17
CA ARG A 127 -6.27 -2.50 -7.51
C ARG A 127 -4.93 -1.85 -7.82
N GLY A 128 -3.86 -2.42 -7.27
CA GLY A 128 -2.52 -1.83 -7.31
C GLY A 128 -2.33 -0.82 -6.19
N CYS A 129 -1.09 -0.42 -5.93
CA CYS A 129 -0.79 0.52 -4.85
C CYS A 129 0.39 1.43 -5.19
N GLU A 130 0.19 2.75 -5.13
CA GLU A 130 1.25 3.73 -5.41
C GLU A 130 2.42 3.66 -4.43
N HIS A 131 2.24 3.07 -3.24
CA HIS A 131 3.31 2.93 -2.25
C HIS A 131 4.54 2.19 -2.81
N GLY A 132 4.34 1.28 -3.77
CA GLY A 132 5.43 0.59 -4.45
C GLY A 132 6.28 -0.27 -3.54
N CYS A 133 5.72 -0.83 -2.45
CA CYS A 133 6.48 -1.65 -1.52
C CYS A 133 7.11 -2.84 -2.24
N VAL A 134 8.43 -3.01 -2.16
CA VAL A 134 9.17 -4.05 -2.90
C VAL A 134 8.78 -5.47 -2.48
N TYR A 135 8.28 -5.61 -1.27
CA TYR A 135 7.84 -6.86 -0.65
C TYR A 135 6.32 -7.13 -0.79
N CYS A 136 5.58 -6.31 -1.51
CA CYS A 136 4.12 -6.36 -1.50
C CYS A 136 3.58 -7.68 -2.10
N TYR A 137 2.95 -8.51 -1.27
CA TYR A 137 2.41 -9.81 -1.68
C TYR A 137 1.27 -9.70 -2.70
N ALA A 138 0.66 -8.52 -2.85
CA ALA A 138 -0.46 -8.28 -3.76
C ALA A 138 -0.02 -7.97 -5.20
N ARG A 139 1.28 -7.75 -5.44
CA ARG A 139 1.85 -7.54 -6.78
C ARG A 139 1.37 -8.57 -7.83
N PRO A 140 1.33 -9.88 -7.54
CA PRO A 140 0.87 -10.88 -8.51
C PRO A 140 -0.57 -10.68 -8.97
N THR A 141 -1.41 -9.98 -8.21
CA THR A 141 -2.81 -9.74 -8.60
C THR A 141 -2.94 -8.86 -9.85
N HIS A 142 -1.92 -8.07 -10.17
CA HIS A 142 -1.88 -7.25 -11.38
C HIS A 142 -1.73 -8.07 -12.65
N ALA A 143 -1.16 -9.28 -12.58
CA ALA A 143 -1.05 -10.17 -13.72
C ALA A 143 -2.44 -10.58 -14.27
N TYR A 144 -3.46 -10.69 -13.39
CA TYR A 144 -4.84 -10.96 -13.83
C TYR A 144 -5.48 -9.81 -14.63
N LEU A 145 -4.90 -8.61 -14.58
CA LEU A 145 -5.31 -7.44 -15.37
C LEU A 145 -4.50 -7.31 -16.67
N GLY A 146 -3.58 -8.25 -16.96
CA GLY A 146 -2.65 -8.13 -18.07
C GLY A 146 -1.52 -7.12 -17.84
N TYR A 147 -1.28 -6.72 -16.58
CA TYR A 147 -0.23 -5.77 -16.21
C TYR A 147 0.94 -6.45 -15.51
N SER A 148 2.12 -5.83 -15.57
CA SER A 148 3.30 -6.33 -14.87
C SER A 148 3.13 -6.25 -13.33
N PRO A 149 3.38 -7.34 -12.58
CA PRO A 149 3.52 -7.30 -11.11
C PRO A 149 4.65 -6.40 -10.58
N GLY A 150 5.56 -5.96 -11.47
CA GLY A 150 6.63 -5.01 -11.17
C GLY A 150 6.12 -3.57 -11.17
N LEU A 151 6.58 -2.76 -12.13
CA LEU A 151 6.33 -1.31 -12.15
C LEU A 151 4.87 -0.95 -12.42
N ASP A 152 4.11 -1.76 -13.19
CA ASP A 152 2.71 -1.45 -13.47
C ASP A 152 1.85 -1.54 -12.20
N PHE A 153 2.19 -2.40 -11.23
CA PHE A 153 1.47 -2.49 -9.94
C PHE A 153 1.36 -1.16 -9.18
N GLU A 154 2.35 -0.29 -9.34
CA GLU A 154 2.49 0.98 -8.61
C GLU A 154 2.40 2.22 -9.52
N THR A 155 2.15 2.02 -10.80
CA THR A 155 1.99 3.09 -11.80
C THR A 155 0.71 2.98 -12.62
N ARG A 156 0.09 1.80 -12.72
CA ARG A 156 -1.18 1.57 -13.41
C ARG A 156 -2.20 1.02 -12.44
N LEU A 157 -3.02 1.90 -11.89
CA LEU A 157 -4.01 1.57 -10.88
C LEU A 157 -5.40 1.47 -11.50
N VAL A 158 -6.24 0.67 -10.86
CA VAL A 158 -7.67 0.63 -11.16
C VAL A 158 -8.44 1.09 -9.93
N ALA A 159 -9.25 2.12 -10.09
CA ALA A 159 -10.16 2.61 -9.07
C ALA A 159 -11.57 2.07 -9.34
N LYS A 160 -12.18 1.44 -8.35
CA LYS A 160 -13.57 0.97 -8.43
C LYS A 160 -14.49 2.17 -8.23
N ALA A 161 -14.79 2.90 -9.30
CA ALA A 161 -15.48 4.19 -9.24
C ALA A 161 -16.84 4.09 -8.54
N ASN A 162 -17.51 2.95 -8.67
CA ASN A 162 -18.79 2.66 -8.03
C ASN A 162 -18.67 1.95 -6.66
N ALA A 163 -17.51 1.96 -6.00
CA ALA A 163 -17.25 1.16 -4.79
C ALA A 163 -18.33 1.30 -3.71
N VAL A 164 -18.82 2.52 -3.47
CA VAL A 164 -19.87 2.80 -2.48
C VAL A 164 -21.22 2.21 -2.91
N ALA A 165 -21.60 2.38 -4.19
CA ALA A 165 -22.84 1.84 -4.73
C ALA A 165 -22.83 0.30 -4.73
N ALA A 166 -21.72 -0.30 -5.17
CA ALA A 166 -21.52 -1.75 -5.14
C ALA A 166 -21.59 -2.29 -3.70
N LEU A 167 -20.90 -1.66 -2.75
CA LEU A 167 -20.97 -2.05 -1.34
C LEU A 167 -22.40 -1.94 -0.79
N ARG A 168 -23.09 -0.82 -1.05
CA ARG A 168 -24.49 -0.61 -0.62
C ARG A 168 -25.40 -1.72 -1.12
N ALA A 169 -25.30 -2.07 -2.40
CA ALA A 169 -26.09 -3.14 -2.99
C ALA A 169 -25.81 -4.51 -2.35
N GLU A 170 -24.56 -4.79 -1.96
CA GLU A 170 -24.21 -6.04 -1.27
C GLU A 170 -24.72 -6.09 0.18
N LEU A 171 -24.66 -4.97 0.91
CA LEU A 171 -25.18 -4.85 2.28
C LEU A 171 -26.72 -4.91 2.34
N ALA A 172 -27.41 -4.53 1.25
CA ALA A 172 -28.87 -4.57 1.15
C ALA A 172 -29.44 -5.99 0.90
N ARG A 173 -28.59 -6.98 0.58
CA ARG A 173 -29.07 -8.31 0.19
C ARG A 173 -29.87 -8.98 1.33
N PRO A 174 -31.03 -9.61 1.02
CA PRO A 174 -31.76 -10.39 2.01
C PRO A 174 -30.87 -11.45 2.66
N GLY A 175 -30.88 -11.52 4.00
CA GLY A 175 -30.07 -12.47 4.76
C GLY A 175 -28.59 -12.10 4.92
N TYR A 176 -28.17 -10.89 4.53
CA TYR A 176 -26.83 -10.40 4.83
C TYR A 176 -26.55 -10.43 6.34
N ARG A 177 -25.42 -11.03 6.73
CA ARG A 177 -24.94 -11.06 8.12
C ARG A 177 -23.67 -10.23 8.22
N ALA A 178 -23.69 -9.23 9.10
CA ALA A 178 -22.55 -8.37 9.34
C ALA A 178 -21.41 -9.15 10.02
N SER A 179 -20.24 -9.11 9.40
CA SER A 179 -18.95 -9.46 10.00
C SER A 179 -17.96 -8.34 9.70
N PRO A 180 -16.96 -8.08 10.55
CA PRO A 180 -16.05 -6.96 10.32
C PRO A 180 -15.39 -6.99 8.94
N ILE A 181 -15.59 -5.95 8.14
CA ILE A 181 -14.96 -5.82 6.83
C ILE A 181 -13.54 -5.27 7.01
N ASN A 182 -12.54 -5.97 6.51
CA ASN A 182 -11.18 -5.43 6.43
C ASN A 182 -11.01 -4.56 5.17
N ILE A 183 -10.81 -3.26 5.37
CA ILE A 183 -10.50 -2.31 4.30
C ILE A 183 -8.98 -2.16 4.19
N GLY A 184 -8.47 -2.37 2.98
CA GLY A 184 -7.05 -2.19 2.69
C GLY A 184 -6.20 -3.47 2.85
N SER A 185 -6.82 -4.64 2.67
CA SER A 185 -6.12 -5.92 2.79
C SER A 185 -5.11 -6.17 1.68
N ALA A 186 -5.44 -5.85 0.42
CA ALA A 186 -4.60 -6.15 -0.74
C ALA A 186 -3.92 -4.89 -1.32
N THR A 187 -4.52 -3.74 -1.10
CA THR A 187 -3.98 -2.43 -1.51
C THR A 187 -4.19 -1.45 -0.38
N ASP A 188 -3.38 -0.40 -0.30
CA ASP A 188 -3.60 0.63 0.70
C ASP A 188 -4.83 1.48 0.35
N ALA A 189 -5.76 1.56 1.29
CA ALA A 189 -6.99 2.33 1.14
C ALA A 189 -6.75 3.86 1.15
N TYR A 190 -5.60 4.29 1.68
CA TYR A 190 -5.19 5.68 1.84
C TYR A 190 -3.92 6.03 1.05
N GLN A 191 -3.64 5.28 -0.02
CA GLN A 191 -2.60 5.64 -0.98
C GLN A 191 -2.85 7.04 -1.60
N PRO A 192 -1.83 7.74 -2.12
CA PRO A 192 -1.94 9.14 -2.54
C PRO A 192 -3.16 9.51 -3.42
N ILE A 193 -3.57 8.66 -4.38
CA ILE A 193 -4.75 8.89 -5.22
C ILE A 193 -6.07 9.02 -4.44
N GLU A 194 -6.15 8.47 -3.22
CA GLU A 194 -7.33 8.57 -2.35
C GLU A 194 -7.62 10.03 -1.95
N ARG A 195 -6.67 10.97 -2.08
CA ARG A 195 -6.93 12.41 -1.87
C ARG A 195 -8.02 12.94 -2.80
N THR A 196 -7.99 12.50 -4.05
CA THR A 196 -8.90 12.96 -5.09
C THR A 196 -10.13 12.06 -5.19
N TRP A 197 -9.92 10.75 -5.16
CA TRP A 197 -10.98 9.76 -5.40
C TRP A 197 -11.95 9.60 -4.23
N ARG A 198 -11.48 9.75 -2.99
CA ARG A 198 -12.29 9.70 -1.76
C ARG A 198 -13.19 8.46 -1.65
N LEU A 199 -12.83 7.34 -2.28
CA LEU A 199 -13.62 6.11 -2.29
C LEU A 199 -13.64 5.47 -0.91
N THR A 200 -12.50 5.46 -0.22
CA THR A 200 -12.42 4.96 1.16
C THR A 200 -13.29 5.80 2.08
N ARG A 201 -13.26 7.13 1.94
CA ARG A 201 -14.15 8.02 2.71
C ARG A 201 -15.63 7.68 2.47
N GLY A 202 -16.07 7.56 1.22
CA GLY A 202 -17.46 7.22 0.90
C GLY A 202 -17.88 5.84 1.44
N MET A 203 -16.95 4.88 1.47
CA MET A 203 -17.18 3.59 2.12
C MET A 203 -17.33 3.74 3.64
N LEU A 204 -16.52 4.57 4.30
CA LEU A 204 -16.66 4.86 5.73
C LEU A 204 -18.00 5.51 6.06
N GLU A 205 -18.45 6.46 5.26
CA GLU A 205 -19.76 7.12 5.42
C GLU A 205 -20.91 6.11 5.35
N LEU A 206 -20.88 5.21 4.36
CA LEU A 206 -21.87 4.13 4.24
C LEU A 206 -21.83 3.16 5.44
N LEU A 207 -20.63 2.76 5.87
CA LEU A 207 -20.47 1.82 7.00
C LEU A 207 -20.90 2.46 8.31
N LEU A 208 -20.67 3.78 8.50
CA LEU A 208 -21.20 4.53 9.64
C LEU A 208 -22.74 4.62 9.57
N GLN A 209 -23.30 4.95 8.40
CA GLN A 209 -24.76 4.99 8.17
C GLN A 209 -25.43 3.66 8.54
N THR A 210 -24.82 2.56 8.13
CA THR A 210 -25.34 1.19 8.33
C THR A 210 -24.89 0.56 9.66
N ARG A 211 -24.12 1.29 10.47
CA ARG A 211 -23.50 0.81 11.72
C ARG A 211 -22.77 -0.52 11.54
N HIS A 212 -22.07 -0.64 10.43
CA HIS A 212 -21.38 -1.85 10.04
C HIS A 212 -19.94 -1.85 10.56
N PRO A 213 -19.48 -2.91 11.26
CA PRO A 213 -18.13 -2.96 11.78
C PRO A 213 -17.08 -3.12 10.69
N LEU A 214 -15.90 -2.56 10.91
CA LEU A 214 -14.79 -2.62 9.98
C LEU A 214 -13.43 -2.54 10.69
N THR A 215 -12.40 -2.95 9.95
CA THR A 215 -11.02 -2.63 10.28
C THR A 215 -10.38 -1.94 9.08
N VAL A 216 -9.45 -1.03 9.34
CA VAL A 216 -8.70 -0.33 8.29
C VAL A 216 -7.24 -0.71 8.42
N VAL A 217 -6.56 -1.04 7.32
CA VAL A 217 -5.11 -1.24 7.28
C VAL A 217 -4.50 -0.19 6.35
N THR A 218 -3.50 0.54 6.84
CA THR A 218 -2.79 1.54 6.03
C THR A 218 -1.32 1.73 6.45
N LYS A 219 -0.53 2.29 5.55
CA LYS A 219 0.83 2.82 5.74
C LYS A 219 0.87 4.34 5.61
N ASN A 220 -0.28 5.00 5.53
CA ASN A 220 -0.36 6.39 5.12
C ASN A 220 -1.07 7.27 6.15
N ALA A 221 -0.49 8.44 6.43
CA ALA A 221 -1.04 9.45 7.32
C ALA A 221 -2.33 10.09 6.79
N LEU A 222 -2.67 9.90 5.50
CA LEU A 222 -3.91 10.40 4.92
C LEU A 222 -5.18 9.92 5.65
N VAL A 223 -5.12 8.81 6.39
CA VAL A 223 -6.21 8.35 7.26
C VAL A 223 -6.67 9.41 8.27
N GLU A 224 -5.79 10.34 8.67
CA GLU A 224 -6.13 11.47 9.55
C GLU A 224 -7.19 12.40 8.94
N ARG A 225 -7.34 12.44 7.61
CA ARG A 225 -8.38 13.23 6.93
C ARG A 225 -9.79 12.81 7.34
N ASP A 226 -10.00 11.51 7.56
CA ASP A 226 -11.32 10.93 7.83
C ASP A 226 -11.49 10.66 9.34
N LEU A 227 -10.75 11.38 10.18
CA LEU A 227 -10.80 11.27 11.63
C LEU A 227 -12.21 11.52 12.18
N ASP A 228 -12.96 12.45 11.57
CA ASP A 228 -14.36 12.74 11.90
C ASP A 228 -15.22 11.47 11.86
N LEU A 229 -15.12 10.68 10.79
CA LEU A 229 -15.87 9.44 10.63
C LEU A 229 -15.33 8.32 11.53
N LEU A 230 -14.00 8.22 11.66
CA LEU A 230 -13.36 7.19 12.47
C LEU A 230 -13.68 7.35 13.96
N GLN A 231 -13.76 8.58 14.47
CA GLN A 231 -14.20 8.86 15.84
C GLN A 231 -15.65 8.43 16.07
N ASP A 232 -16.54 8.73 15.13
CA ASP A 232 -17.96 8.37 15.22
C ASP A 232 -18.19 6.86 15.20
N LEU A 233 -17.42 6.15 14.37
CA LEU A 233 -17.37 4.69 14.34
C LEU A 233 -16.79 4.13 15.64
N ALA A 234 -15.71 4.73 16.16
CA ALA A 234 -15.04 4.28 17.38
C ALA A 234 -15.92 4.42 18.62
N ARG A 235 -16.68 5.52 18.76
CA ARG A 235 -17.66 5.71 19.84
C ARG A 235 -18.73 4.61 19.87
N GLN A 236 -18.99 3.99 18.71
CA GLN A 236 -19.94 2.89 18.56
C GLN A 236 -19.29 1.50 18.60
N LYS A 237 -17.98 1.41 18.87
CA LYS A 237 -17.18 0.18 18.81
C LYS A 237 -17.23 -0.50 17.44
N LEU A 238 -17.27 0.27 16.36
CA LEU A 238 -17.37 -0.25 14.99
C LEU A 238 -16.04 -0.29 14.24
N VAL A 239 -15.00 0.42 14.69
CA VAL A 239 -13.72 0.50 13.95
C VAL A 239 -12.50 0.19 14.80
N THR A 240 -11.50 -0.41 14.18
CA THR A 240 -10.10 -0.43 14.64
C THR A 240 -9.20 -0.14 13.45
N VAL A 241 -8.23 0.76 13.64
CA VAL A 241 -7.28 1.15 12.59
C VAL A 241 -5.93 0.48 12.86
N PHE A 242 -5.35 -0.12 11.82
CA PHE A 242 -4.05 -0.74 11.85
C PHE A 242 -3.07 0.03 10.98
N VAL A 243 -2.02 0.57 11.60
CA VAL A 243 -0.96 1.30 10.90
C VAL A 243 0.26 0.39 10.75
N SER A 244 0.72 0.15 9.52
CA SER A 244 1.92 -0.66 9.30
C SER A 244 3.18 0.18 9.45
N ILE A 245 4.07 -0.23 10.35
CA ILE A 245 5.37 0.39 10.61
C ILE A 245 6.41 -0.72 10.54
N THR A 246 7.17 -0.77 9.46
CA THR A 246 8.17 -1.82 9.19
C THR A 246 9.52 -1.51 9.83
N THR A 247 9.89 -0.23 9.89
CA THR A 247 11.14 0.28 10.46
C THR A 247 10.91 1.73 10.87
N LEU A 248 11.74 2.23 11.79
CA LEU A 248 11.82 3.67 12.13
C LEU A 248 12.95 4.39 11.36
N ASP A 249 13.78 3.64 10.64
CA ASP A 249 14.80 4.20 9.76
C ASP A 249 14.16 4.75 8.48
N ALA A 250 14.19 6.07 8.33
CA ALA A 250 13.64 6.76 7.17
C ALA A 250 14.40 6.46 5.87
N ALA A 251 15.71 6.22 5.91
CA ALA A 251 16.50 5.87 4.73
C ALA A 251 16.12 4.48 4.21
N MET A 252 16.06 3.50 5.11
CA MET A 252 15.56 2.16 4.80
C MET A 252 14.12 2.22 4.25
N ALA A 253 13.21 2.93 4.92
CA ALA A 253 11.82 3.05 4.49
C ALA A 253 11.66 3.62 3.07
N ARG A 254 12.47 4.63 2.70
CA ARG A 254 12.46 5.21 1.33
C ARG A 254 12.80 4.18 0.25
N THR A 255 13.65 3.21 0.56
CA THR A 255 14.01 2.15 -0.41
C THR A 255 12.97 1.02 -0.43
N LEU A 256 12.40 0.65 0.72
CA LEU A 256 11.46 -0.45 0.86
C LEU A 256 10.04 -0.09 0.40
N GLU A 257 9.60 1.14 0.64
CA GLU A 257 8.21 1.62 0.51
C GLU A 257 8.17 3.12 0.15
N PRO A 258 8.69 3.49 -1.03
CA PRO A 258 9.11 4.85 -1.39
C PRO A 258 8.01 5.92 -1.31
N ARG A 259 6.73 5.55 -1.50
CA ARG A 259 5.61 6.51 -1.48
C ARG A 259 4.64 6.32 -0.33
N ALA A 260 4.96 5.44 0.61
CA ALA A 260 4.25 5.41 1.89
C ALA A 260 4.70 6.61 2.76
N SER A 261 3.90 7.02 3.74
CA SER A 261 4.31 8.10 4.65
C SER A 261 5.60 7.72 5.38
N ALA A 262 6.45 8.69 5.71
CA ALA A 262 7.66 8.43 6.47
C ALA A 262 7.33 7.77 7.83
N PRO A 263 8.22 6.92 8.39
CA PRO A 263 7.95 6.21 9.64
C PRO A 263 7.50 7.09 10.80
N TYR A 264 8.16 8.23 11.00
CA TYR A 264 7.80 9.18 12.05
C TYR A 264 6.39 9.76 11.87
N ARG A 265 5.94 10.00 10.62
CA ARG A 265 4.56 10.44 10.35
C ARG A 265 3.56 9.35 10.69
N ARG A 266 3.88 8.07 10.44
CA ARG A 266 3.01 6.95 10.83
C ARG A 266 2.89 6.80 12.35
N LEU A 267 3.98 6.98 13.10
CA LEU A 267 3.91 7.05 14.56
C LEU A 267 3.06 8.23 15.04
N GLN A 268 3.19 9.38 14.40
CA GLN A 268 2.33 10.53 14.70
C GLN A 268 0.86 10.22 14.40
N THR A 269 0.56 9.54 13.30
CA THR A 269 -0.80 9.09 12.98
C THR A 269 -1.36 8.15 14.05
N VAL A 270 -0.55 7.21 14.56
CA VAL A 270 -0.95 6.36 15.70
C VAL A 270 -1.33 7.22 16.91
N ARG A 271 -0.51 8.23 17.23
CA ARG A 271 -0.78 9.16 18.33
C ARG A 271 -2.05 9.97 18.14
N THR A 272 -2.23 10.56 16.96
CA THR A 272 -3.42 11.36 16.62
C THR A 272 -4.70 10.52 16.75
N LEU A 273 -4.71 9.32 16.17
CA LEU A 273 -5.87 8.42 16.23
C LEU A 273 -6.16 7.96 17.66
N ALA A 274 -5.14 7.58 18.43
CA ALA A 274 -5.30 7.15 19.82
C ALA A 274 -5.84 8.29 20.72
N GLN A 275 -5.31 9.50 20.58
CA GLN A 275 -5.78 10.69 21.30
C GLN A 275 -7.22 11.06 20.95
N ALA A 276 -7.65 10.78 19.72
CA ALA A 276 -9.02 10.99 19.27
C ALA A 276 -10.00 9.90 19.76
N GLY A 277 -9.52 8.89 20.49
CA GLY A 277 -10.31 7.78 21.01
C GLY A 277 -10.56 6.65 20.00
N VAL A 278 -9.85 6.64 18.87
CA VAL A 278 -9.92 5.54 17.89
C VAL A 278 -8.99 4.40 18.35
N PRO A 279 -9.47 3.15 18.48
CA PRO A 279 -8.58 2.01 18.77
C PRO A 279 -7.58 1.81 17.62
N VAL A 280 -6.29 1.83 17.95
CA VAL A 280 -5.20 1.67 16.99
C VAL A 280 -4.33 0.47 17.32
N GLY A 281 -4.02 -0.32 16.30
CA GLY A 281 -2.96 -1.33 16.34
C GLY A 281 -1.81 -1.01 15.37
N VAL A 282 -0.64 -1.57 15.64
CA VAL A 282 0.53 -1.47 14.74
C VAL A 282 0.89 -2.82 14.13
N LEU A 283 1.18 -2.82 12.83
CA LEU A 283 1.64 -4.01 12.11
C LEU A 283 3.12 -3.86 11.76
N VAL A 284 3.99 -4.65 12.40
CA VAL A 284 5.39 -4.79 11.98
C VAL A 284 5.46 -5.84 10.88
N ALA A 285 5.06 -5.44 9.68
CA ALA A 285 4.83 -6.36 8.57
C ALA A 285 5.33 -5.77 7.23
N PRO A 286 6.39 -6.34 6.62
CA PRO A 286 7.11 -7.55 7.03
C PRO A 286 8.26 -7.28 8.04
N VAL A 287 8.57 -8.32 8.81
CA VAL A 287 9.87 -8.53 9.44
C VAL A 287 10.78 -9.25 8.43
N ILE A 288 11.92 -8.64 8.12
CA ILE A 288 12.92 -9.07 7.15
C ILE A 288 14.24 -9.27 7.92
N PRO A 289 14.76 -10.51 8.02
CA PRO A 289 16.00 -10.78 8.73
C PRO A 289 17.17 -9.97 8.22
N PHE A 290 17.97 -9.41 9.13
CA PHE A 290 19.14 -8.56 8.86
C PHE A 290 18.86 -7.27 8.09
N ILE A 291 17.59 -6.90 7.91
CA ILE A 291 17.17 -5.66 7.24
C ILE A 291 16.42 -4.75 8.20
N ASN A 292 15.40 -5.26 8.90
CA ASN A 292 14.62 -4.48 9.87
C ASN A 292 14.22 -5.26 11.12
N ASP A 293 14.61 -6.53 11.25
CA ASP A 293 14.23 -7.37 12.38
C ASP A 293 14.84 -6.93 13.70
N GLU A 294 15.98 -6.23 13.69
CA GLU A 294 16.57 -5.57 14.86
C GLU A 294 15.71 -4.41 15.38
N SER A 295 14.89 -3.79 14.53
CA SER A 295 14.04 -2.66 14.89
C SER A 295 12.71 -3.07 15.54
N LEU A 296 12.43 -4.38 15.64
CA LEU A 296 11.13 -4.90 16.09
C LEU A 296 10.71 -4.32 17.44
N GLU A 297 11.53 -4.45 18.47
CA GLU A 297 11.20 -3.98 19.81
C GLU A 297 11.11 -2.46 19.89
N HIS A 298 11.99 -1.74 19.18
CA HIS A 298 11.97 -0.29 19.15
C HIS A 298 10.69 0.25 18.49
N VAL A 299 10.25 -0.35 17.37
CA VAL A 299 8.95 -0.03 16.76
C VAL A 299 7.81 -0.27 17.73
N LEU A 300 7.82 -1.38 18.47
CA LEU A 300 6.77 -1.69 19.45
C LEU A 300 6.76 -0.71 20.62
N GLN A 301 7.95 -0.32 21.12
CA GLN A 301 8.09 0.65 22.20
C GLN A 301 7.52 2.01 21.79
N GLU A 302 7.92 2.52 20.62
CA GLU A 302 7.42 3.80 20.11
C GLU A 302 5.93 3.76 19.77
N ALA A 303 5.45 2.64 19.22
CA ALA A 303 4.03 2.44 18.96
C ALA A 303 3.19 2.44 20.25
N SER A 304 3.67 1.75 21.30
CA SER A 304 3.04 1.75 22.62
C SER A 304 3.03 3.16 23.24
N ALA A 305 4.16 3.88 23.18
CA ALA A 305 4.26 5.26 23.65
C ALA A 305 3.39 6.25 22.83
N ALA A 306 3.07 5.92 21.59
CA ALA A 306 2.11 6.64 20.76
C ALA A 306 0.65 6.30 21.11
N GLY A 307 0.37 5.28 21.91
CA GLY A 307 -0.99 4.90 22.32
C GLY A 307 -1.58 3.74 21.52
N ALA A 308 -0.78 2.98 20.76
CA ALA A 308 -1.25 1.73 20.19
C ALA A 308 -1.66 0.75 21.29
N CYS A 309 -2.82 0.11 21.13
CA CYS A 309 -3.35 -0.89 22.06
C CYS A 309 -3.04 -2.33 21.64
N TYR A 310 -2.72 -2.52 20.35
CA TYR A 310 -2.49 -3.82 19.74
C TYR A 310 -1.26 -3.77 18.82
N ALA A 311 -0.58 -4.91 18.68
CA ALA A 311 0.47 -5.11 17.71
C ALA A 311 0.43 -6.53 17.13
N SER A 312 0.85 -6.66 15.88
CA SER A 312 1.13 -7.94 15.23
C SER A 312 2.35 -7.81 14.33
N TYR A 313 2.98 -8.93 14.01
CA TYR A 313 4.04 -8.99 13.01
C TYR A 313 3.79 -10.11 12.01
N THR A 314 4.39 -9.99 10.84
CA THR A 314 4.42 -11.03 9.81
C THR A 314 5.83 -11.10 9.24
N VAL A 315 6.38 -12.30 9.10
CA VAL A 315 7.66 -12.51 8.41
C VAL A 315 7.47 -12.35 6.90
N LEU A 316 8.48 -11.80 6.23
CA LEU A 316 8.49 -11.61 4.77
C LEU A 316 7.96 -12.83 4.01
N ARG A 317 7.15 -12.55 2.99
CA ARG A 317 6.59 -13.51 2.04
C ARG A 317 6.99 -13.08 0.64
N LEU A 318 7.42 -14.03 -0.17
CA LEU A 318 7.90 -13.80 -1.53
C LEU A 318 7.14 -14.66 -2.55
N PRO A 319 5.80 -14.53 -2.65
CA PRO A 319 5.03 -15.31 -3.61
C PRO A 319 5.37 -14.89 -5.05
N TRP A 320 5.46 -15.87 -5.95
CA TRP A 320 5.54 -15.65 -7.40
C TRP A 320 6.62 -14.62 -7.81
N GLU A 321 6.28 -13.58 -8.56
CA GLU A 321 7.18 -12.55 -9.09
C GLU A 321 7.76 -11.65 -7.99
N VAL A 322 7.17 -11.62 -6.79
CA VAL A 322 7.66 -10.80 -5.67
C VAL A 322 9.07 -11.21 -5.27
N LYS A 323 9.43 -12.50 -5.43
CA LYS A 323 10.79 -12.99 -5.16
C LYS A 323 11.83 -12.24 -6.00
N GLU A 324 11.56 -12.01 -7.28
CA GLU A 324 12.51 -11.39 -8.20
C GLU A 324 12.61 -9.89 -7.98
N VAL A 325 11.46 -9.23 -7.72
CA VAL A 325 11.42 -7.81 -7.35
C VAL A 325 12.23 -7.58 -6.08
N PHE A 326 12.03 -8.41 -5.06
CA PHE A 326 12.74 -8.30 -3.79
C PHE A 326 14.23 -8.62 -3.92
N GLU A 327 14.60 -9.69 -4.62
CA GLU A 327 16.00 -10.07 -4.84
C GLU A 327 16.77 -8.97 -5.59
N THR A 328 16.16 -8.38 -6.62
CA THR A 328 16.76 -7.24 -7.35
C THR A 328 16.98 -6.05 -6.43
N TRP A 329 15.97 -5.70 -5.62
CA TRP A 329 16.08 -4.62 -4.64
C TRP A 329 17.18 -4.91 -3.61
N LEU A 330 17.24 -6.14 -3.11
CA LEU A 330 18.20 -6.54 -2.08
C LEU A 330 19.63 -6.49 -2.61
N GLN A 331 19.87 -6.91 -3.85
CA GLN A 331 21.18 -6.81 -4.51
C GLN A 331 21.60 -5.36 -4.74
N ALA A 332 20.65 -4.48 -5.08
CA ALA A 332 20.93 -3.09 -5.34
C ALA A 332 21.26 -2.27 -4.07
N HIS A 333 20.55 -2.53 -2.97
CA HIS A 333 20.65 -1.71 -1.75
C HIS A 333 21.48 -2.37 -0.64
N PHE A 334 21.60 -3.70 -0.64
CA PHE A 334 22.31 -4.46 0.40
C PHE A 334 23.15 -5.62 -0.17
N PRO A 335 24.03 -5.36 -1.17
CA PRO A 335 24.79 -6.42 -1.84
C PRO A 335 25.60 -7.29 -0.86
N ASP A 336 26.24 -6.65 0.13
CA ASP A 336 27.13 -7.31 1.10
C ASP A 336 26.43 -8.32 2.01
N ARG A 337 25.11 -8.19 2.19
CA ARG A 337 24.30 -9.10 3.03
C ARG A 337 23.19 -9.80 2.27
N ALA A 338 23.08 -9.62 0.96
CA ALA A 338 22.00 -10.17 0.14
C ALA A 338 21.89 -11.70 0.29
N GLN A 339 22.99 -12.42 0.10
CA GLN A 339 23.01 -13.88 0.22
C GLN A 339 22.65 -14.35 1.65
N ARG A 340 23.12 -13.63 2.67
CA ARG A 340 22.81 -13.96 4.07
C ARG A 340 21.32 -13.78 4.38
N VAL A 341 20.69 -12.71 3.89
CA VAL A 341 19.25 -12.46 4.04
C VAL A 341 18.46 -13.55 3.32
N LEU A 342 18.84 -13.87 2.09
CA LEU A 342 18.23 -14.89 1.27
C LEU A 342 18.28 -16.29 1.91
N HIS A 343 19.46 -16.75 2.33
CA HIS A 343 19.59 -18.01 3.07
C HIS A 343 18.73 -18.03 4.34
N ARG A 344 18.66 -16.91 5.07
CA ARG A 344 17.81 -16.83 6.26
C ARG A 344 16.32 -16.91 5.94
N ILE A 345 15.89 -16.37 4.81
CA ILE A 345 14.51 -16.55 4.32
C ILE A 345 14.26 -18.02 3.99
N GLU A 346 15.21 -18.73 3.37
CA GLU A 346 15.10 -20.17 3.12
C GLU A 346 15.00 -20.99 4.40
N ASP A 347 15.83 -20.71 5.40
CA ASP A 347 15.78 -21.35 6.72
C ASP A 347 14.37 -21.23 7.35
N LEU A 348 13.78 -20.03 7.28
CA LEU A 348 12.44 -19.74 7.81
C LEU A 348 11.31 -20.45 7.05
N ARG A 349 11.63 -21.12 5.95
CA ARG A 349 10.68 -21.66 4.96
C ARG A 349 11.05 -23.08 4.54
N ASN A 350 11.85 -23.78 5.35
CA ASN A 350 12.31 -25.15 5.11
C ASN A 350 13.00 -25.32 3.73
N GLY A 351 13.94 -24.43 3.42
CA GLY A 351 14.76 -24.48 2.20
C GLY A 351 14.15 -23.81 0.97
N ARG A 352 13.02 -23.11 1.10
CA ARG A 352 12.32 -22.44 -0.02
C ARG A 352 12.33 -20.93 0.12
N ARG A 353 12.22 -20.19 -0.99
CA ARG A 353 12.05 -18.72 -0.95
C ARG A 353 10.69 -18.26 -0.43
N ASN A 354 9.67 -19.11 -0.51
CA ASN A 354 8.31 -18.81 -0.06
C ASN A 354 7.61 -20.06 0.49
N ASP A 355 6.63 -19.81 1.34
CA ASP A 355 5.76 -20.83 1.90
C ASP A 355 4.30 -20.42 1.73
N THR A 356 3.48 -21.37 1.28
CA THR A 356 2.04 -21.19 1.03
C THR A 356 1.19 -21.82 2.13
N ALA A 357 1.76 -22.71 2.96
CA ALA A 357 1.02 -23.43 3.98
C ALA A 357 0.49 -22.48 5.06
N PHE A 358 -0.77 -22.71 5.47
CA PHE A 358 -1.35 -22.02 6.60
C PHE A 358 -0.58 -22.35 7.89
N GLY A 359 -0.59 -21.42 8.84
CA GLY A 359 0.16 -21.47 10.09
C GLY A 359 1.61 -21.00 9.94
N SER A 360 2.32 -21.49 8.93
CA SER A 360 3.75 -21.20 8.73
C SER A 360 4.01 -20.02 7.79
N ARG A 361 3.21 -19.80 6.74
CA ARG A 361 3.46 -18.73 5.74
C ARG A 361 3.64 -17.32 6.30
N MET A 362 2.98 -16.98 7.42
CA MET A 362 3.12 -15.66 8.05
C MET A 362 4.18 -15.59 9.15
N ARG A 363 4.54 -16.73 9.76
CA ARG A 363 5.38 -16.77 10.96
C ARG A 363 6.78 -17.32 10.72
N GLY A 364 6.94 -18.16 9.71
CA GLY A 364 8.14 -18.96 9.47
C GLY A 364 8.22 -20.18 10.38
N THR A 365 9.24 -21.00 10.15
CA THR A 365 9.58 -22.19 10.93
C THR A 365 11.02 -22.12 11.44
N GLY A 366 11.37 -23.00 12.38
CA GLY A 366 12.72 -23.15 12.92
C GLY A 366 13.13 -22.08 13.94
N ILE A 367 14.38 -22.17 14.38
CA ILE A 367 14.92 -21.43 15.54
C ILE A 367 14.78 -19.92 15.36
N TRP A 368 14.97 -19.40 14.15
CA TRP A 368 14.85 -17.96 13.91
C TRP A 368 13.40 -17.46 14.04
N ALA A 369 12.42 -18.25 13.57
CA ALA A 369 11.01 -17.93 13.74
C ALA A 369 10.62 -17.97 15.23
N ASP A 370 11.14 -18.95 15.97
CA ASP A 370 10.95 -19.06 17.41
C ASP A 370 11.54 -17.86 18.16
N LEU A 371 12.75 -17.43 17.79
CA LEU A 371 13.39 -16.24 18.35
C LEU A 371 12.56 -14.99 18.11
N LEU A 372 12.10 -14.75 16.87
CA LEU A 372 11.23 -13.62 16.54
C LEU A 372 9.92 -13.66 17.35
N ARG A 373 9.31 -14.84 17.47
CA ARG A 373 8.08 -15.03 18.25
C ARG A 373 8.30 -14.71 19.73
N GLN A 374 9.39 -15.21 20.32
CA GLN A 374 9.73 -14.95 21.72
C GLN A 374 10.01 -13.47 21.96
N ARG A 375 10.85 -12.84 21.12
CA ARG A 375 11.14 -11.40 21.16
C ARG A 375 9.86 -10.56 21.12
N PHE A 376 9.00 -10.83 20.16
CA PHE A 376 7.71 -10.15 20.02
C PHE A 376 6.80 -10.34 21.24
N ALA A 377 6.63 -11.58 21.70
CA ALA A 377 5.76 -11.90 22.84
C ALA A 377 6.26 -11.25 24.14
N LEU A 378 7.58 -11.25 24.37
CA LEU A 378 8.20 -10.58 25.51
C LEU A 378 8.00 -9.07 25.45
N ALA A 379 8.25 -8.44 24.30
CA ALA A 379 8.11 -7.00 24.10
C ALA A 379 6.66 -6.54 24.30
N THR A 380 5.71 -7.19 23.62
CA THR A 380 4.28 -6.87 23.74
C THR A 380 3.76 -7.01 25.17
N ARG A 381 4.14 -8.08 25.87
CA ARG A 381 3.80 -8.27 27.30
C ARG A 381 4.36 -7.15 28.19
N LYS A 382 5.64 -6.79 28.02
CA LYS A 382 6.29 -5.72 28.80
C LYS A 382 5.65 -4.35 28.55
N LEU A 383 5.31 -4.07 27.29
CA LEU A 383 4.73 -2.79 26.85
C LEU A 383 3.21 -2.71 27.07
N GLY A 384 2.58 -3.78 27.55
CA GLY A 384 1.12 -3.82 27.75
C GLY A 384 0.30 -3.81 26.46
N LEU A 385 0.93 -4.05 25.31
CA LEU A 385 0.25 -4.29 24.04
C LEU A 385 -0.48 -5.64 24.08
N ASN A 386 -1.55 -5.78 23.31
CA ASN A 386 -2.32 -7.02 23.15
C ASN A 386 -3.02 -7.52 24.44
N ARG A 387 -3.12 -6.71 25.50
CA ARG A 387 -3.88 -7.08 26.71
C ARG A 387 -5.36 -7.27 26.43
N HIS A 388 -5.91 -6.41 25.58
CA HIS A 388 -7.29 -6.49 25.13
C HIS A 388 -7.29 -6.31 23.62
N ARG A 389 -7.86 -7.28 22.91
CA ARG A 389 -8.13 -7.11 21.49
C ARG A 389 -9.39 -6.26 21.34
N PRO A 390 -9.38 -5.16 20.58
CA PRO A 390 -10.61 -4.41 20.32
C PRO A 390 -11.66 -5.33 19.69
N GLU A 391 -12.76 -5.54 20.41
CA GLU A 391 -13.92 -6.26 19.90
C GLU A 391 -14.84 -5.25 19.19
N LEU A 392 -15.28 -5.64 17.99
CA LEU A 392 -16.15 -4.80 17.17
C LEU A 392 -17.59 -5.27 17.32
N ASP A 393 -18.51 -4.31 17.47
CA ASP A 393 -19.94 -4.58 17.58
C ASP A 393 -20.53 -4.98 16.22
N THR A 394 -21.00 -6.22 16.12
CA THR A 394 -21.64 -6.80 14.93
C THR A 394 -23.16 -6.82 15.00
N HIS A 395 -23.75 -6.45 16.15
CA HIS A 395 -25.18 -6.59 16.42
C HIS A 395 -25.99 -5.34 16.05
N ARG A 396 -25.33 -4.21 15.84
CA ARG A 396 -25.98 -2.92 15.57
C ARG A 396 -26.21 -2.61 14.09
N PHE A 397 -25.81 -3.52 13.20
CA PHE A 397 -25.95 -3.36 11.76
C PHE A 397 -27.40 -3.12 11.35
N VAL A 398 -27.61 -2.13 10.50
CA VAL A 398 -28.89 -1.83 9.87
C VAL A 398 -28.68 -1.83 8.36
N PRO A 399 -29.39 -2.68 7.59
CA PRO A 399 -29.31 -2.66 6.14
C PRO A 399 -29.60 -1.27 5.58
N PRO A 400 -28.90 -0.84 4.52
CA PRO A 400 -29.21 0.44 3.90
C PRO A 400 -30.63 0.39 3.32
N LEU A 401 -31.39 1.48 3.48
CA LEU A 401 -32.67 1.65 2.79
C LEU A 401 -32.43 1.50 1.27
N GLU A 402 -33.27 0.71 0.60
CA GLU A 402 -33.28 0.68 -0.86
C GLU A 402 -33.57 2.09 -1.35
N SER A 403 -32.58 2.77 -1.89
CA SER A 403 -32.77 4.02 -2.60
C SER A 403 -33.55 3.74 -3.87
N GLY A 404 -34.88 3.75 -3.80
CA GLY A 404 -35.83 4.01 -4.88
C GLY A 404 -35.54 3.42 -6.26
N LEU A 405 -34.95 2.23 -6.37
CA LEU A 405 -34.93 1.50 -7.63
C LEU A 405 -36.34 0.94 -7.83
N PRO A 406 -37.02 1.23 -8.96
CA PRO A 406 -38.35 0.68 -9.19
C PRO A 406 -38.26 -0.84 -9.08
N PRO A 407 -39.19 -1.49 -8.38
CA PRO A 407 -39.14 -2.94 -8.18
C PRO A 407 -39.03 -3.59 -9.55
N ALA A 408 -38.03 -4.47 -9.70
CA ALA A 408 -37.86 -5.28 -10.89
C ALA A 408 -39.23 -5.91 -11.19
N ARG A 409 -39.80 -5.54 -12.34
CA ARG A 409 -41.13 -6.01 -12.77
C ARG A 409 -41.21 -7.50 -12.52
N GLY A 410 -42.20 -7.88 -11.71
CA GLY A 410 -42.43 -9.24 -11.28
C GLY A 410 -42.36 -10.21 -12.45
N ARG A 411 -41.82 -11.40 -12.16
CA ARG A 411 -41.87 -12.57 -13.04
C ARG A 411 -43.26 -12.62 -13.69
N ARG A 412 -43.31 -12.38 -15.01
CA ARG A 412 -44.46 -12.80 -15.79
C ARG A 412 -44.55 -14.31 -15.61
N GLU A 413 -45.61 -14.76 -14.96
CA GLU A 413 -46.03 -16.14 -14.97
C GLU A 413 -46.15 -16.56 -16.44
N ALA A 414 -45.22 -17.41 -16.87
CA ALA A 414 -45.33 -18.10 -18.14
C ALA A 414 -46.49 -19.09 -18.01
N ARG A 415 -47.66 -18.67 -18.49
CA ARG A 415 -48.81 -19.53 -18.70
C ARG A 415 -48.38 -20.62 -19.69
N ALA A 416 -48.30 -21.85 -19.20
CA ALA A 416 -48.05 -23.02 -20.03
C ALA A 416 -49.19 -23.18 -21.06
N GLN A 417 -48.84 -23.16 -22.34
CA GLN A 417 -49.66 -23.73 -23.41
C GLN A 417 -48.99 -25.03 -23.87
N PRO A 418 -49.69 -26.17 -23.87
CA PRO A 418 -49.13 -27.41 -24.36
C PRO A 418 -49.33 -27.55 -25.88
N GLY A 419 -48.26 -27.97 -26.56
CA GLY A 419 -48.31 -28.62 -27.88
C GLY A 419 -48.10 -27.69 -29.08
N GLN A 420 -46.99 -27.87 -29.81
CA GLN A 420 -46.93 -28.70 -31.03
C GLN A 420 -45.60 -28.44 -31.80
N LEU A 421 -45.07 -29.51 -32.41
CA LEU A 421 -43.78 -29.64 -33.10
C LEU A 421 -43.50 -28.62 -34.23
N ALA A 422 -42.22 -28.30 -34.45
CA ALA A 422 -41.46 -28.39 -35.74
C ALA A 422 -40.08 -27.73 -35.58
N LEU A 423 -38.97 -28.49 -35.58
CA LEU A 423 -38.05 -28.66 -36.74
C LEU A 423 -37.50 -27.34 -37.30
N PHE A 424 -36.31 -26.92 -36.85
CA PHE A 424 -35.04 -26.84 -37.61
C PHE A 424 -33.89 -26.46 -36.66
#